data_AF-B7P702-F1
#
_entry.id   AF-B7P702-F1
#
_cell.length_a   1.000
_cell.length_b   1.000
_cell.length_c   1.000
_cell.angle_alpha   90.00
_cell.angle_beta   90.00
_cell.angle_gamma   90.00
#
_symmetry.space_group_name_H-M   'P 1'
#
loop_
_entity.id
_entity.type
_entity.pdbx_description
1 polymer ?
#
loop_
_entity_poly.entity_id
_entity_poly.type
_entity_poly.pdbx_seq_one_letter_code
_entity_poly.pdbx_strand_id
1 'polypeptide(L)'
;MDYDHDTAELTPVDEYDFAKVQLDESAGFVEHFQQYLNGEISDLIVDETNPYAIQFPRTLLISKPGEIDGKEPMTFFTRIILQGVIEKPDVKSYWLTREVLSTPAFGDVMGRDCFFMLIMNLLHLTDNEAPVNGHPKLRKHRLVLIRLTEKFRTLYTPEQNVSVGERLLCFKGRLSWKQHMPVSAFCLMRVI
;
A
#
# COMPACT_ATOMS: atom_id res chain seq x y z
N MET A 1 -3.94 -35.37 -35.56
CA MET A 1 -3.84 -33.91 -35.39
C MET A 1 -2.48 -33.70 -34.76
N ASP A 2 -1.48 -33.52 -35.60
CA ASP A 2 -0.13 -33.20 -35.18
C ASP A 2 -0.13 -31.79 -34.58
N TYR A 3 0.37 -31.68 -33.36
CA TYR A 3 0.68 -30.39 -32.76
C TYR A 3 2.11 -30.05 -33.19
N ASP A 4 2.22 -29.07 -34.08
CA ASP A 4 3.50 -28.46 -34.46
C ASP A 4 4.17 -27.91 -33.20
N HIS A 5 5.40 -28.36 -32.97
CA HIS A 5 6.31 -27.74 -32.03
C HIS A 5 6.86 -26.47 -32.69
N ASP A 6 6.12 -25.36 -32.59
CA ASP A 6 6.67 -24.04 -32.83
C ASP A 6 7.70 -23.75 -31.72
N THR A 7 8.95 -24.09 -31.99
CA THR A 7 10.10 -23.55 -31.27
C THR A 7 10.19 -22.07 -31.61
N ALA A 8 9.51 -21.23 -30.82
CA ALA A 8 9.77 -19.81 -30.80
C ALA A 8 11.24 -19.61 -30.42
N GLU A 9 12.04 -19.16 -31.39
CA GLU A 9 13.41 -18.71 -31.16
C GLU A 9 13.36 -17.63 -30.06
N LEU A 10 13.92 -17.95 -28.90
CA LEU A 10 14.18 -16.98 -27.85
C LEU A 10 15.19 -15.99 -28.41
N THR A 11 14.73 -14.78 -28.74
CA THR A 11 15.60 -13.65 -29.03
C THR A 11 16.55 -13.46 -27.83
N PRO A 12 17.87 -13.28 -28.05
CA PRO A 12 18.80 -12.99 -26.96
C PRO A 12 18.31 -11.77 -26.19
N VAL A 13 18.11 -11.92 -24.88
CA VAL A 13 17.77 -10.82 -23.97
C VAL A 13 19.05 -10.05 -23.67
N ASP A 14 19.68 -9.52 -24.72
CA ASP A 14 20.83 -8.66 -24.58
C ASP A 14 20.35 -7.21 -24.60
N GLU A 15 20.72 -6.49 -23.53
CA GLU A 15 20.67 -5.03 -23.41
C GLU A 15 19.30 -4.39 -23.10
N TYR A 16 18.66 -4.83 -22.01
CA TYR A 16 17.91 -3.86 -21.21
C TYR A 16 18.93 -3.06 -20.38
N ASP A 17 18.99 -1.76 -20.63
CA ASP A 17 19.73 -0.79 -19.82
C ASP A 17 19.07 -0.72 -18.44
N PHE A 18 19.39 -1.70 -17.59
CA PHE A 18 18.91 -1.74 -16.22
C PHE A 18 19.60 -0.61 -15.48
N ALA A 19 18.86 0.47 -15.20
CA ALA A 19 19.33 1.56 -14.37
C ALA A 19 19.97 0.99 -13.09
N LYS A 20 21.27 1.22 -12.93
CA LYS A 20 22.04 0.79 -11.76
C LYS A 20 21.61 1.64 -10.56
N VAL A 21 20.63 1.18 -9.81
CA VAL A 21 20.47 1.64 -8.43
C VAL A 21 21.05 0.56 -7.54
N GLN A 22 22.28 0.82 -7.10
CA GLN A 22 22.82 0.12 -5.93
C GLN A 22 22.02 0.64 -4.74
N LEU A 23 21.35 -0.26 -4.01
CA LEU A 23 20.88 0.09 -2.68
C LEU A 23 22.11 0.50 -1.88
N ASP A 24 22.20 1.79 -1.56
CA ASP A 24 23.30 2.32 -0.78
C ASP A 24 23.32 1.62 0.58
N GLU A 25 24.35 0.81 0.82
CA GLU A 25 24.52 0.08 2.07
C GLU A 25 24.76 1.01 3.26
N SER A 26 25.14 2.27 3.00
CA SER A 26 25.30 3.29 4.03
C SER A 26 23.98 3.99 4.40
N ALA A 27 22.95 3.85 3.57
CA ALA A 27 21.66 4.50 3.79
C ALA A 27 20.80 3.76 4.82
N GLY A 28 20.10 4.52 5.65
CA GLY A 28 19.24 4.00 6.70
C GLY A 28 17.95 3.39 6.16
N PHE A 29 17.26 2.57 6.98
CA PHE A 29 15.95 2.01 6.62
C PHE A 29 14.95 3.07 6.16
N VAL A 30 14.92 4.23 6.82
CA VAL A 30 13.99 5.32 6.51
C VAL A 30 14.26 5.89 5.11
N GLU A 31 15.52 6.03 4.73
CA GLU A 31 15.92 6.58 3.42
C GLU A 31 15.50 5.63 2.31
N HIS A 32 15.74 4.32 2.48
CA HIS A 32 15.26 3.29 1.55
C HIS A 32 13.73 3.25 1.46
N PHE A 33 13.04 3.32 2.60
CA PHE A 33 11.58 3.34 2.64
C PHE A 33 11.00 4.54 1.88
N GLN A 34 11.60 5.71 2.05
CA GLN A 34 11.19 6.95 1.40
C GLN A 34 11.42 6.94 -0.12
N GLN A 35 12.23 6.05 -0.67
CA GLN A 35 12.35 5.90 -2.14
C GLN A 35 11.07 5.33 -2.76
N TYR A 36 10.34 4.48 -2.02
CA TYR A 36 9.08 3.87 -2.44
C TYR A 36 7.87 4.72 -2.04
N LEU A 37 7.84 5.12 -0.76
CA LEU A 37 6.79 5.97 -0.19
C LEU A 37 7.36 7.36 0.05
N ASN A 38 7.37 8.16 -1.01
CA ASN A 38 7.92 9.52 -1.03
C ASN A 38 6.80 10.59 -0.95
N GLY A 39 7.21 11.86 -0.91
CA GLY A 39 6.28 13.00 -0.93
C GLY A 39 5.24 12.92 -2.04
N GLU A 40 5.60 12.45 -3.25
CA GLU A 40 4.66 12.29 -4.37
C GLU A 40 3.48 11.35 -4.05
N ILE A 41 3.74 10.22 -3.40
CA ILE A 41 2.66 9.31 -2.96
C ILE A 41 1.85 9.96 -1.83
N SER A 42 2.50 10.71 -0.94
CA SER A 42 1.81 11.45 0.12
C SER A 42 0.85 12.49 -0.46
N ASP A 43 1.33 13.29 -1.41
CA ASP A 43 0.58 14.35 -2.08
C ASP A 43 -0.60 13.73 -2.84
N LEU A 44 -0.39 12.63 -3.57
CA LEU A 44 -1.46 11.88 -4.22
C LEU A 44 -2.55 11.45 -3.23
N ILE A 45 -2.17 10.97 -2.04
CA ILE A 45 -3.15 10.55 -1.02
C ILE A 45 -3.94 11.75 -0.52
N VAL A 46 -3.26 12.87 -0.25
CA VAL A 46 -3.89 14.11 0.22
C VAL A 46 -4.86 14.66 -0.82
N ASP A 47 -4.38 14.81 -2.06
CA ASP A 47 -5.12 15.38 -3.19
C ASP A 47 -6.39 14.59 -3.51
N GLU A 48 -6.38 13.28 -3.27
CA GLU A 48 -7.52 12.42 -3.56
C GLU A 48 -8.43 12.22 -2.34
N THR A 49 -7.85 12.13 -1.14
CA THR A 49 -8.62 11.84 0.09
C THR A 49 -9.38 13.07 0.61
N ASN A 50 -8.80 14.28 0.54
CA ASN A 50 -9.45 15.49 1.05
C ASN A 50 -10.73 15.85 0.26
N PRO A 51 -10.74 15.87 -1.08
CA PRO A 51 -11.97 16.06 -1.84
C PRO A 51 -12.99 14.94 -1.59
N TYR A 52 -12.53 13.69 -1.49
CA TYR A 52 -13.40 12.56 -1.18
C TYR A 52 -14.10 12.73 0.18
N ALA A 53 -13.39 13.26 1.19
CA ALA A 53 -13.95 13.57 2.50
C ALA A 53 -15.09 14.60 2.45
N ILE A 54 -14.95 15.61 1.59
CA ILE A 54 -15.95 16.65 1.37
C ILE A 54 -17.18 16.07 0.63
N GLN A 55 -16.96 15.20 -0.34
CA GLN A 55 -18.03 14.59 -1.15
C GLN A 55 -18.87 13.59 -0.34
N PHE A 56 -18.24 12.86 0.60
CA PHE A 56 -18.89 11.78 1.35
C PHE A 56 -18.82 11.96 2.87
N PRO A 57 -19.36 13.05 3.46
CA PRO A 57 -19.24 13.32 4.90
C PRO A 57 -20.01 12.32 5.77
N ARG A 58 -20.98 11.58 5.20
CA ARG A 58 -21.82 10.62 5.94
C ARG A 58 -21.04 9.38 6.43
N THR A 59 -19.92 9.05 5.80
CA THR A 59 -19.08 7.90 6.23
C THR A 59 -18.33 8.16 7.52
N LEU A 60 -18.22 9.42 7.95
CA LEU A 60 -17.32 9.80 9.02
C LEU A 60 -17.89 9.73 10.42
N LEU A 61 -19.22 9.73 10.58
CA LEU A 61 -19.87 9.96 11.90
C LEU A 61 -19.28 11.18 12.66
N ILE A 62 -18.55 12.06 11.97
CA ILE A 62 -17.86 13.23 12.48
C ILE A 62 -18.46 14.43 11.77
N SER A 63 -18.86 15.42 12.54
CA SER A 63 -19.59 16.60 12.07
C SER A 63 -18.75 17.53 11.18
N LYS A 64 -17.41 17.45 11.26
CA LYS A 64 -16.46 18.15 10.38
C LYS A 64 -15.19 17.31 10.20
N PRO A 65 -14.93 16.70 9.03
CA PRO A 65 -13.60 16.15 8.75
C PRO A 65 -12.55 17.25 8.87
N GLY A 66 -11.46 16.97 9.60
CA GLY A 66 -10.22 17.72 9.44
C GLY A 66 -9.64 17.51 8.04
N GLU A 67 -8.87 18.46 7.56
CA GLU A 67 -8.10 18.32 6.32
C GLU A 67 -6.81 17.54 6.61
N ILE A 68 -6.46 16.60 5.74
CA ILE A 68 -5.23 15.82 5.84
C ILE A 68 -4.06 16.69 5.35
N ASP A 69 -3.00 16.80 6.17
CA ASP A 69 -1.75 17.46 5.79
C ASP A 69 -0.78 16.49 5.08
N GLY A 70 0.13 17.01 4.25
CA GLY A 70 1.12 16.25 3.48
C GLY A 70 2.01 15.31 4.30
N LYS A 71 2.14 15.54 5.61
CA LYS A 71 2.94 14.69 6.52
C LYS A 71 2.15 13.53 7.12
N GLU A 72 0.82 13.62 7.13
CA GLU A 72 -0.03 12.65 7.82
C GLU A 72 -0.08 11.28 7.14
N PRO A 73 -0.10 11.14 5.80
CA PRO A 73 -0.07 9.82 5.15
C PRO A 73 1.19 9.02 5.52
N MET A 74 2.35 9.66 5.56
CA MET A 74 3.61 9.00 5.95
C MET A 74 3.63 8.59 7.42
N THR A 75 3.10 9.45 8.28
CA THR A 75 2.93 9.14 9.71
C THR A 75 1.98 7.96 9.90
N PHE A 76 0.90 7.92 9.12
CA PHE A 76 -0.05 6.81 9.09
C PHE A 76 0.61 5.49 8.65
N PHE A 77 1.35 5.47 7.53
CA PHE A 77 2.04 4.24 7.09
C PHE A 77 3.11 3.78 8.07
N THR A 78 3.89 4.70 8.63
CA THR A 78 4.87 4.41 9.69
C THR A 78 4.20 3.69 10.86
N ARG A 79 3.01 4.15 11.22
CA ARG A 79 2.20 3.53 12.26
C ARG A 79 1.69 2.14 11.89
N ILE A 80 1.22 1.92 10.66
CA ILE A 80 0.82 0.58 10.18
C ILE A 80 1.99 -0.40 10.25
N ILE A 81 3.20 0.04 9.89
CA ILE A 81 4.42 -0.76 10.02
C ILE A 81 4.68 -1.10 11.49
N LEU A 82 4.57 -0.11 12.39
CA LEU A 82 4.76 -0.33 13.83
C LEU A 82 3.73 -1.30 14.41
N GLN A 83 2.48 -1.30 13.93
CA GLN A 83 1.45 -2.28 14.33
C GLN A 83 1.77 -3.70 13.85
N GLY A 84 2.48 -3.85 12.73
CA GLY A 84 3.01 -5.14 12.28
C GLY A 84 4.15 -5.68 13.16
N VAL A 85 4.87 -4.80 13.86
CA VAL A 85 5.92 -5.18 14.83
C VAL A 85 5.35 -5.46 16.21
N ILE A 86 4.46 -4.57 16.69
CA ILE A 86 3.82 -4.67 18.00
C ILE A 86 2.35 -4.98 17.77
N GLU A 87 2.00 -6.26 17.69
CA GLU A 87 0.60 -6.64 17.51
C GLU A 87 -0.19 -6.51 18.82
N LYS A 88 -1.38 -5.92 18.74
CA LYS A 88 -2.35 -5.88 19.83
C LYS A 88 -3.70 -6.50 19.42
N PRO A 89 -4.52 -6.98 20.38
CA PRO A 89 -5.74 -7.73 20.06
C PRO A 89 -6.83 -6.93 19.32
N ASP A 90 -6.84 -5.60 19.44
CA ASP A 90 -7.82 -4.73 18.78
C ASP A 90 -7.19 -3.40 18.38
N VAL A 91 -7.66 -2.78 17.29
CA VAL A 91 -7.15 -1.47 16.83
C VAL A 91 -7.23 -0.40 17.93
N LYS A 92 -8.30 -0.36 18.73
CA LYS A 92 -8.46 0.64 19.79
C LYS A 92 -7.45 0.44 20.92
N SER A 93 -6.93 -0.77 21.09
CA SER A 93 -6.01 -1.09 22.16
C SER A 93 -4.64 -0.41 22.02
N TYR A 94 -4.30 0.06 20.82
CA TYR A 94 -3.11 0.86 20.55
C TYR A 94 -3.09 2.22 21.26
N TRP A 95 -4.24 2.73 21.70
CA TRP A 95 -4.35 4.00 22.43
C TRP A 95 -4.84 3.84 23.87
N LEU A 96 -4.69 2.64 24.44
CA LEU A 96 -4.98 2.46 25.85
C LEU A 96 -3.91 3.16 26.69
N THR A 97 -4.37 3.93 27.67
CA THR A 97 -3.51 4.63 28.65
C THR A 97 -3.32 3.84 29.94
N ARG A 98 -3.99 2.68 30.07
CA ARG A 98 -3.83 1.80 31.24
C ARG A 98 -2.41 1.28 31.27
N GLU A 99 -1.69 1.51 32.37
CA GLU A 99 -0.26 1.23 32.54
C GLU A 99 0.18 -0.13 31.95
N VAL A 100 -0.53 -1.21 32.29
CA VAL A 100 -0.23 -2.58 31.85
C VAL A 100 -0.37 -2.79 30.33
N LEU A 101 -1.21 -2.00 29.66
CA LEU A 101 -1.54 -2.15 28.23
C LEU A 101 -1.01 -0.99 27.38
N SER A 102 -0.42 0.03 28.01
CA SER A 102 -0.02 1.26 27.35
C SER A 102 1.18 1.03 26.45
N THR A 103 1.16 1.69 25.30
CA THR A 103 2.29 1.72 24.38
C THR A 103 2.41 3.15 23.85
N PRO A 104 3.08 4.04 24.61
CA PRO A 104 3.05 5.49 24.39
C PRO A 104 3.40 5.91 22.96
N ALA A 105 4.34 5.19 22.33
CA ALA A 105 4.77 5.43 20.95
C ALA A 105 3.60 5.54 19.94
N PHE A 106 2.51 4.80 20.12
CA PHE A 106 1.36 4.91 19.21
C PHE A 106 0.55 6.19 19.39
N GLY A 107 0.44 6.70 20.61
CA GLY A 107 -0.23 7.97 20.92
C GLY A 107 0.60 9.18 20.51
N ASP A 108 1.93 9.07 20.64
CA ASP A 108 2.88 10.12 20.27
C ASP A 108 2.99 10.30 18.75
N VAL A 109 2.92 9.20 17.99
CA VAL A 109 3.01 9.23 16.52
C VAL A 109 1.74 9.80 15.89
N MET A 110 0.56 9.36 16.34
CA MET A 110 -0.72 9.85 15.83
C MET A 110 -1.83 9.61 16.84
N GLY A 111 -2.58 10.67 17.16
CA GLY A 111 -3.76 10.57 18.03
C GLY A 111 -4.81 9.60 17.47
N ARG A 112 -5.64 9.03 18.35
CA ARG A 112 -6.69 8.07 17.97
C ARG A 112 -7.77 8.68 17.08
N ASP A 113 -7.97 9.97 17.23
CA ASP A 113 -9.18 10.67 16.87
C ASP A 113 -9.27 10.94 15.35
N CYS A 114 -10.07 11.95 15.00
CA CYS A 114 -10.52 12.32 13.65
C CYS A 114 -9.58 11.87 12.53
N PHE A 115 -8.29 12.18 12.56
CA PHE A 115 -7.32 11.87 11.50
C PHE A 115 -7.10 10.38 11.22
N PHE A 116 -6.88 9.53 12.24
CA PHE A 116 -6.69 8.10 11.97
C PHE A 116 -7.97 7.47 11.44
N MET A 117 -9.11 7.82 12.04
CA MET A 117 -10.41 7.33 11.58
C MET A 117 -10.77 7.89 10.19
N LEU A 118 -10.38 9.12 9.88
CA LEU A 118 -10.56 9.78 8.59
C LEU A 118 -9.77 9.01 7.53
N ILE A 119 -8.46 8.83 7.73
CA ILE A 119 -7.60 8.10 6.79
C ILE A 119 -8.11 6.66 6.62
N MET A 120 -8.39 5.93 7.71
CA MET A 120 -8.87 4.54 7.60
C MET A 120 -10.20 4.40 6.83
N ASN A 121 -11.12 5.36 6.97
CA ASN A 121 -12.45 5.27 6.36
C ASN A 121 -12.53 5.91 4.98
N LEU A 122 -11.63 6.86 4.67
CA LEU A 122 -11.72 7.67 3.47
C LEU A 122 -10.54 7.56 2.53
N LEU A 123 -9.47 6.83 2.89
CA LEU A 123 -8.29 6.69 2.04
C LEU A 123 -8.70 6.49 0.59
N HIS A 124 -8.40 7.50 -0.21
CA HIS A 124 -8.72 7.55 -1.63
C HIS A 124 -7.45 7.79 -2.41
N LEU A 125 -7.31 7.09 -3.53
CA LEU A 125 -6.06 7.05 -4.30
C LEU A 125 -6.28 7.36 -5.79
N THR A 126 -7.49 7.77 -6.15
CA THR A 126 -7.86 8.08 -7.53
C THR A 126 -9.07 8.97 -7.55
N ASP A 127 -9.12 9.87 -8.53
CA ASP A 127 -10.33 10.64 -8.77
C ASP A 127 -11.48 9.75 -9.28
N ASN A 128 -12.68 9.93 -8.69
CA ASN A 128 -13.91 9.24 -9.08
C ASN A 128 -14.47 9.73 -10.42
N GLU A 129 -14.06 10.90 -10.90
CA GLU A 129 -14.47 11.46 -12.19
C GLU A 129 -13.43 11.17 -13.29
N ALA A 130 -12.23 10.73 -12.93
CA ALA A 130 -11.19 10.41 -13.90
C ALA A 130 -11.59 9.23 -14.82
N PRO A 131 -11.25 9.29 -16.12
CA PRO A 131 -11.58 8.24 -17.07
C PRO A 131 -10.97 6.89 -16.68
N VAL A 132 -11.71 5.81 -16.95
CA VAL A 132 -11.23 4.45 -16.65
C VAL A 132 -10.17 4.04 -17.67
N ASN A 133 -8.90 4.23 -17.32
CA ASN A 133 -7.78 3.75 -18.11
C ASN A 133 -7.36 2.35 -17.63
N GLY A 134 -7.42 1.35 -18.51
CA GLY A 134 -7.05 -0.04 -18.20
C GLY A 134 -8.15 -0.85 -17.50
N HIS A 135 -7.76 -1.84 -16.70
CA HIS A 135 -8.72 -2.80 -16.14
C HIS A 135 -9.62 -2.15 -15.06
N PRO A 136 -10.96 -2.15 -15.21
CA PRO A 136 -11.87 -1.38 -14.37
C PRO A 136 -11.83 -1.79 -12.89
N LYS A 137 -11.53 -3.07 -12.59
CA LYS A 137 -11.48 -3.56 -11.20
C LYS A 137 -10.29 -3.01 -10.40
N LEU A 138 -9.24 -2.54 -11.07
CA LEU A 138 -8.03 -1.99 -10.42
C LEU A 138 -8.06 -0.47 -10.28
N ARG A 139 -9.08 0.20 -10.84
CA ARG A 139 -9.19 1.67 -10.89
C ARG A 139 -8.81 2.34 -9.56
N LYS A 140 -9.38 1.86 -8.46
CA LYS A 140 -9.24 2.45 -7.11
C LYS A 140 -7.81 2.55 -6.56
N HIS A 141 -6.88 1.73 -7.04
CA HIS A 141 -5.49 1.71 -6.53
C HIS A 141 -4.48 1.77 -7.67
N ARG A 142 -4.95 1.98 -8.92
CA ARG A 142 -4.13 1.87 -10.13
C ARG A 142 -2.97 2.86 -10.13
N LEU A 143 -3.22 4.12 -9.75
CA LEU A 143 -2.22 5.17 -9.76
C LEU A 143 -1.03 4.84 -8.84
N VAL A 144 -1.33 4.35 -7.63
CA VAL A 144 -0.31 3.89 -6.70
C VAL A 144 0.43 2.66 -7.22
N LEU A 145 -0.29 1.69 -7.81
CA LEU A 145 0.34 0.49 -8.37
C LEU A 145 1.30 0.81 -9.51
N ILE A 146 0.94 1.74 -10.41
CA ILE A 146 1.83 2.16 -11.50
C ILE A 146 3.09 2.81 -10.93
N ARG A 147 2.94 3.79 -10.04
CA ARG A 147 4.07 4.50 -9.42
C ARG A 147 5.01 3.55 -8.67
N LEU A 148 4.47 2.67 -7.84
CA LEU A 148 5.27 1.68 -7.12
C LEU A 148 5.95 0.70 -8.07
N THR A 149 5.27 0.26 -9.13
CA THR A 149 5.87 -0.62 -10.15
C THR A 149 7.04 0.06 -10.86
N GLU A 150 6.91 1.34 -11.19
CA GLU A 150 8.01 2.14 -11.76
C GLU A 150 9.18 2.28 -10.79
N LYS A 151 8.91 2.50 -9.49
CA LYS A 151 9.96 2.50 -8.46
C LYS A 151 10.64 1.14 -8.34
N PHE A 152 9.91 0.03 -8.28
CA PHE A 152 10.50 -1.31 -8.21
C PHE A 152 11.41 -1.62 -9.40
N ARG A 153 11.03 -1.15 -10.60
CA ARG A 153 11.82 -1.35 -11.83
C ARG A 153 13.08 -0.48 -11.88
N THR A 154 13.04 0.71 -11.31
CA THR A 154 14.15 1.65 -11.37
C THR A 154 15.12 1.49 -10.20
N LEU A 155 14.65 1.05 -9.03
CA LEU A 155 15.44 0.96 -7.80
C LEU A 155 16.16 -0.38 -7.61
N TYR A 156 15.76 -1.43 -8.32
CA TYR A 156 16.35 -2.74 -8.14
C TYR A 156 16.47 -3.51 -9.45
N THR A 157 17.68 -4.00 -9.73
CA THR A 157 17.96 -4.92 -10.83
C THR A 157 18.13 -6.32 -10.26
N PRO A 158 17.28 -7.29 -10.65
CA PRO A 158 17.42 -8.65 -10.19
C PRO A 158 18.73 -9.29 -10.66
N GLU A 159 19.28 -10.19 -9.85
CA GLU A 159 20.42 -11.03 -10.21
C GLU A 159 20.01 -12.15 -11.18
N GLN A 160 20.99 -12.99 -11.57
CA GLN A 160 20.80 -14.06 -12.57
C GLN A 160 19.64 -15.02 -12.25
N ASN A 161 19.44 -15.33 -10.97
CA ASN A 161 18.47 -16.36 -10.56
C ASN A 161 17.19 -15.69 -10.03
N VAL A 162 16.17 -15.60 -10.88
CA VAL A 162 14.86 -15.05 -10.52
C VAL A 162 13.83 -16.16 -10.41
N SER A 163 13.03 -16.13 -9.35
CA SER A 163 11.86 -16.99 -9.21
C SER A 163 10.58 -16.17 -9.37
N VAL A 164 9.61 -16.73 -10.09
CA VAL A 164 8.28 -16.16 -10.24
C VAL A 164 7.33 -17.03 -9.45
N GLY A 165 6.58 -16.41 -8.54
CA GLY A 165 5.60 -17.08 -7.71
C GLY A 165 4.40 -16.19 -7.47
N GLU A 166 3.28 -16.82 -7.10
CA GLU A 166 2.06 -16.11 -6.76
C GLU A 166 2.01 -15.85 -5.26
N ARG A 167 1.54 -14.65 -4.88
CA ARG A 167 1.22 -14.32 -3.49
C ARG A 167 -0.26 -13.97 -3.38
N LEU A 168 -0.89 -14.50 -2.34
CA LEU A 168 -2.31 -14.30 -2.07
C LEU A 168 -2.48 -13.37 -0.86
N LEU A 169 -3.30 -12.34 -1.02
CA LEU A 169 -3.77 -11.51 0.09
C LEU A 169 -5.17 -12.00 0.49
N CYS A 170 -5.34 -12.44 1.74
CA CYS A 170 -6.66 -12.89 2.17
C CYS A 170 -7.56 -11.70 2.45
N PHE A 171 -8.76 -11.76 1.90
CA PHE A 171 -9.76 -10.73 2.08
C PHE A 171 -11.13 -11.37 2.33
N LYS A 172 -11.78 -11.02 3.44
CA LYS A 172 -13.10 -11.57 3.80
C LYS A 172 -14.29 -10.72 3.35
N GLY A 173 -14.06 -9.58 2.68
CA GLY A 173 -15.12 -8.70 2.19
C GLY A 173 -15.75 -9.09 0.84
N ARG A 174 -16.64 -8.21 0.36
CA ARG A 174 -17.30 -8.31 -0.95
C ARG A 174 -16.40 -7.75 -2.04
N LEU A 175 -15.70 -8.62 -2.74
CA LEU A 175 -14.84 -8.27 -3.87
C LEU A 175 -15.19 -9.19 -5.04
N SER A 176 -15.56 -8.61 -6.19
CA SER A 176 -16.07 -9.35 -7.36
C SER A 176 -15.04 -10.22 -8.07
N TRP A 177 -13.78 -10.13 -7.67
CA TRP A 177 -12.64 -10.87 -8.23
C TRP A 177 -11.85 -11.61 -7.14
N LYS A 178 -12.46 -11.81 -5.96
CA LYS A 178 -11.92 -12.71 -4.94
C LYS A 178 -12.05 -14.15 -5.41
N GLN A 179 -10.93 -14.87 -5.40
CA GLN A 179 -10.90 -16.31 -5.65
C GLN A 179 -10.97 -17.07 -4.32
N HIS A 180 -11.76 -18.14 -4.26
CA HIS A 180 -11.73 -19.07 -3.13
C HIS A 180 -10.64 -20.11 -3.39
N MET A 181 -9.66 -20.19 -2.47
CA MET A 181 -8.58 -21.17 -2.54
C MET A 181 -8.85 -22.27 -1.51
N PRO A 182 -8.95 -23.55 -1.93
CA PRO A 182 -9.33 -24.65 -1.04
C PRO A 182 -8.19 -25.17 -0.14
N VAL A 183 -6.94 -24.79 -0.43
CA VAL A 183 -5.74 -25.24 0.32
C VAL A 183 -5.30 -24.19 1.33
N SER A 184 -4.67 -24.63 2.43
CA SER A 184 -4.12 -23.80 3.50
C SER A 184 -2.97 -22.91 3.01
N ALA A 185 -3.30 -21.90 2.23
CA ALA A 185 -2.40 -20.81 1.90
C ALA A 185 -2.12 -20.02 3.19
N PHE A 186 -0.83 -19.91 3.54
CA PHE A 186 -0.41 -19.03 4.62
C PHE A 186 -0.72 -17.60 4.23
N CYS A 187 -1.65 -17.00 4.97
CA CYS A 187 -2.01 -15.61 4.79
C CYS A 187 -0.97 -14.73 5.48
N LEU A 188 -0.16 -14.00 4.73
CA LEU A 188 0.96 -13.24 5.29
C LEU A 188 0.58 -11.87 5.88
N MET A 189 -0.68 -11.44 5.81
CA MET A 189 -1.13 -10.23 6.52
C MET A 189 -2.57 -10.38 7.00
N ARG A 190 -2.77 -10.33 8.33
CA ARG A 190 -4.00 -9.80 8.89
C ARG A 190 -3.91 -8.28 8.75
N VAL A 191 -4.47 -7.73 7.68
CA VAL A 191 -4.77 -6.29 7.65
C VAL A 191 -5.82 -6.06 8.73
N ILE A 192 -5.46 -5.25 9.74
CA ILE A 192 -6.25 -4.96 10.95
C ILE A 192 -7.37 -3.98 10.62
#